data_AF-A0A2E3UXM2-F1
#
_entry.id   AF-A0A2E3UXM2-F1
#
_cell.length_a   1.000
_cell.length_b   1.000
_cell.length_c   1.000
_cell.angle_alpha   90.00
_cell.angle_beta   90.00
_cell.angle_gamma   90.00
#
_symmetry.space_group_name_H-M   'P 1'
#
loop_
_entity.id
_entity.type
_entity.pdbx_description
1 polymer ?
#
loop_
_entity_poly.entity_id
_entity_poly.type
_entity_poly.pdbx_seq_one_letter_code
_entity_poly.pdbx_strand_id
1 'polypeptide(L)'
;MEKMITFFFTKKISTAQVYFFTAIAAFCSIIYELLLAQCLAATLGGTFLRYSITIGLYLFSLGLGSLFVFWYSRFLTLGLLFYVELVLSVLGLLAPFWILFGDFIFSSFFAIEEKTNVSNIVQYCFLFYMHFMTIAIGFLSGIELPLLMEFGNRLENKSIAMNVLAIDFIFTCAGSVFFPLFIYAYFGLIQGAVITSTLNLFLAFCILRSLSFNFMALLICSSLACIQIILLIFSESIRDAISLFIFS
;
A
#
# COMPACT_ATOMS: atom_id res chain seq x y z
N MET A 1 27.08 -7.88 3.37
CA MET A 1 25.62 -7.81 3.15
C MET A 1 24.83 -8.84 3.94
N GLU A 2 25.36 -10.04 4.23
CA GLU A 2 24.67 -11.04 5.09
C GLU A 2 24.46 -10.64 6.56
N LYS A 3 25.24 -9.72 7.11
CA LYS A 3 25.10 -9.30 8.52
C LYS A 3 23.90 -8.39 8.82
N MET A 4 23.17 -7.91 7.80
CA MET A 4 22.04 -6.99 8.01
C MET A 4 20.70 -7.71 8.23
N ILE A 5 20.65 -9.03 8.02
CA ILE A 5 19.40 -9.82 8.04
C ILE A 5 19.19 -10.53 9.39
N THR A 6 20.22 -10.65 10.23
CA THR A 6 20.21 -11.61 11.35
C THR A 6 20.17 -10.99 12.75
N PHE A 7 19.51 -9.85 12.96
CA PHE A 7 19.46 -9.28 14.30
C PHE A 7 18.14 -8.58 14.65
N PHE A 8 17.10 -9.38 14.82
CA PHE A 8 15.98 -8.98 15.66
C PHE A 8 15.59 -10.16 16.57
N PHE A 9 16.10 -10.16 17.79
CA PHE A 9 15.55 -10.99 18.85
C PHE A 9 14.10 -10.55 19.08
N THR A 10 13.15 -11.46 18.87
CA THR A 10 11.73 -11.17 18.99
C THR A 10 11.34 -11.15 20.46
N LYS A 11 10.69 -10.07 20.91
CA LYS A 11 9.92 -10.11 22.15
C LYS A 11 8.70 -11.01 21.91
N LYS A 12 8.24 -11.76 22.92
CA LYS A 12 7.03 -12.61 22.78
C LYS A 12 5.85 -11.71 22.42
N ILE A 13 5.31 -11.86 21.21
CA ILE A 13 4.11 -11.15 20.75
C ILE A 13 2.87 -11.80 21.36
N SER A 14 1.86 -10.98 21.68
CA SER A 14 0.57 -11.45 22.19
C SER A 14 -0.45 -11.63 21.06
N THR A 15 -1.45 -12.49 21.27
CA THR A 15 -2.56 -12.70 20.33
C THR A 15 -3.31 -11.39 20.00
N ALA A 16 -3.48 -10.52 21.00
CA ALA A 16 -4.13 -9.21 20.81
C ALA A 16 -3.35 -8.31 19.84
N GLN A 17 -2.01 -8.36 19.86
CA GLN A 17 -1.19 -7.60 18.92
C GLN A 17 -1.33 -8.14 17.49
N VAL A 18 -1.39 -9.47 17.30
CA VAL A 18 -1.61 -10.06 15.97
C VAL A 18 -2.94 -9.57 15.40
N TYR A 19 -4.02 -9.62 16.19
CA TYR A 19 -5.34 -9.12 15.76
C TYR A 19 -5.34 -7.63 15.43
N PHE A 20 -4.65 -6.82 16.25
CA PHE A 20 -4.50 -5.40 16.01
C PHE A 20 -3.73 -5.11 14.71
N PHE A 21 -2.64 -5.85 14.44
CA PHE A 21 -1.87 -5.70 13.22
C PHE A 21 -2.69 -6.12 11.99
N THR A 22 -3.41 -7.24 12.05
CA THR A 22 -4.31 -7.68 10.98
C THR A 22 -5.38 -6.64 10.67
N ALA A 23 -6.01 -6.06 11.69
CA ALA A 23 -7.07 -5.07 11.51
C ALA A 23 -6.58 -3.84 10.73
N ILE A 24 -5.41 -3.30 11.09
CA ILE A 24 -4.84 -2.12 10.42
C ILE A 24 -4.36 -2.47 9.01
N ALA A 25 -3.63 -3.57 8.84
CA ALA A 25 -3.13 -4.02 7.55
C ALA A 25 -4.26 -4.23 6.53
N ALA A 26 -5.31 -4.97 6.91
CA ALA A 26 -6.48 -5.22 6.07
C ALA A 26 -7.20 -3.93 5.68
N PHE A 27 -7.39 -3.02 6.65
CA PHE A 27 -8.01 -1.72 6.41
C PHE A 27 -7.19 -0.86 5.43
N CYS A 28 -5.87 -0.82 5.56
CA CYS A 28 -4.99 -0.09 4.64
C CYS A 28 -4.98 -0.70 3.24
N SER A 29 -4.88 -2.02 3.14
CA SER A 29 -4.80 -2.75 1.87
C SER A 29 -6.01 -2.45 0.97
N ILE A 30 -7.24 -2.56 1.51
CA ILE A 30 -8.45 -2.27 0.73
C ILE A 30 -8.57 -0.79 0.35
N ILE A 31 -8.07 0.12 1.21
CA ILE A 31 -8.04 1.55 0.86
C ILE A 31 -7.09 1.77 -0.31
N TYR A 32 -5.90 1.17 -0.32
CA TYR A 32 -4.99 1.30 -1.47
C TYR A 32 -5.60 0.79 -2.76
N GLU A 33 -6.23 -0.39 -2.73
CA GLU A 33 -6.89 -0.95 -3.91
C GLU A 33 -7.92 0.02 -4.50
N LEU A 34 -8.81 0.55 -3.68
CA LEU A 34 -9.86 1.49 -4.11
C LEU A 34 -9.31 2.86 -4.50
N LEU A 35 -8.29 3.34 -3.79
CA LEU A 35 -7.64 4.61 -4.06
C LEU A 35 -6.94 4.58 -5.42
N LEU A 36 -6.18 3.52 -5.69
CA LEU A 36 -5.51 3.33 -6.97
C LEU A 36 -6.51 3.15 -8.10
N ALA A 37 -7.59 2.40 -7.88
CA ALA A 37 -8.66 2.24 -8.85
C ALA A 37 -9.30 3.59 -9.21
N GLN A 38 -9.55 4.43 -8.21
CA GLN A 38 -10.10 5.76 -8.43
C GLN A 38 -9.10 6.71 -9.09
N CYS A 39 -7.81 6.67 -8.72
CA CYS A 39 -6.75 7.43 -9.39
C CYS A 39 -6.68 7.09 -10.88
N LEU A 40 -6.65 5.79 -11.21
CA LEU A 40 -6.60 5.31 -12.59
C LEU A 40 -7.88 5.61 -13.37
N ALA A 41 -9.05 5.52 -12.72
CA ALA A 41 -10.32 5.89 -13.32
C ALA A 41 -10.41 7.40 -13.61
N ALA A 42 -9.87 8.24 -12.72
CA ALA A 42 -9.86 9.68 -12.87
C ALA A 42 -8.91 10.15 -13.99
N THR A 43 -7.77 9.49 -14.21
CA THR A 43 -6.81 9.85 -15.25
C THR A 43 -7.13 9.20 -16.61
N LEU A 44 -7.34 7.89 -16.64
CA LEU A 44 -7.48 7.13 -17.89
C LEU A 44 -8.93 7.00 -18.37
N GLY A 45 -9.91 7.48 -17.60
CA GLY A 45 -11.34 7.31 -17.89
C GLY A 45 -11.81 5.86 -17.85
N GLY A 46 -13.08 5.63 -18.23
CA GLY A 46 -13.66 4.28 -18.28
C GLY A 46 -13.77 3.63 -16.91
N THR A 47 -14.47 4.28 -15.98
CA THR A 47 -14.52 3.92 -14.54
C THR A 47 -14.72 2.42 -14.29
N PHE A 48 -15.74 1.80 -14.88
CA PHE A 48 -16.01 0.37 -14.66
C PHE A 48 -14.86 -0.54 -15.10
N LEU A 49 -14.24 -0.24 -16.24
CA LEU A 49 -13.10 -0.99 -16.78
C LEU A 49 -11.89 -0.86 -15.85
N ARG A 50 -11.57 0.36 -15.40
CA ARG A 50 -10.40 0.63 -14.55
C ARG A 50 -10.53 0.01 -13.17
N TYR A 51 -11.71 0.10 -12.57
CA TYR A 51 -11.98 -0.61 -11.32
C TYR A 51 -11.81 -2.12 -11.49
N SER A 52 -12.42 -2.71 -12.52
CA SER A 52 -12.33 -4.16 -12.76
C SER A 52 -10.90 -4.65 -12.98
N ILE A 53 -10.11 -3.95 -13.79
CA ILE A 53 -8.69 -4.28 -14.04
C ILE A 53 -7.87 -4.09 -12.77
N THR A 54 -8.05 -2.99 -12.05
CA THR A 54 -7.28 -2.69 -10.85
C THR A 54 -7.52 -3.75 -9.78
N ILE A 55 -8.79 -4.08 -9.50
CA ILE A 55 -9.16 -5.14 -8.55
C ILE A 55 -8.54 -6.47 -8.98
N GLY A 56 -8.67 -6.84 -10.26
CA GLY A 56 -8.11 -8.08 -10.78
C GLY A 56 -6.58 -8.18 -10.64
N LEU A 57 -5.86 -7.10 -10.99
CA LEU A 57 -4.40 -7.03 -10.84
C LEU A 57 -3.98 -7.01 -9.38
N TYR A 58 -4.68 -6.27 -8.53
CA TYR A 58 -4.38 -6.18 -7.11
C TYR A 58 -4.55 -7.53 -6.43
N LEU A 59 -5.65 -8.24 -6.67
CA LEU A 59 -5.89 -9.59 -6.15
C LEU A 59 -4.89 -10.62 -6.70
N PHE A 60 -4.54 -10.53 -7.99
CA PHE A 60 -3.52 -11.40 -8.58
C PHE A 60 -2.16 -11.18 -7.90
N SER A 61 -1.76 -9.92 -7.71
CA SER A 61 -0.53 -9.55 -7.01
C SER A 61 -0.54 -9.95 -5.54
N LEU A 62 -1.68 -9.82 -4.86
CA LEU A 62 -1.89 -10.28 -3.48
C LEU A 62 -1.67 -11.80 -3.38
N GLY A 63 -2.19 -12.56 -4.33
CA GLY A 63 -1.92 -13.99 -4.46
C GLY A 63 -0.43 -14.31 -4.67
N LEU A 64 0.27 -13.55 -5.53
CA LEU A 64 1.71 -13.72 -5.74
C LEU A 64 2.53 -13.40 -4.47
N GLY A 65 2.17 -12.36 -3.73
CA GLY A 65 2.77 -12.02 -2.43
C GLY A 65 2.60 -13.15 -1.42
N SER A 66 1.39 -13.72 -1.35
CA SER A 66 1.12 -14.85 -0.46
C SER A 66 1.92 -16.10 -0.84
N LEU A 67 2.06 -16.39 -2.14
CA LEU A 67 2.89 -17.49 -2.63
C LEU A 67 4.37 -17.29 -2.30
N PHE A 68 4.86 -16.04 -2.39
CA PHE A 68 6.23 -15.70 -2.01
C PHE A 68 6.52 -16.07 -0.56
N VAL A 69 5.60 -15.76 0.37
CA VAL A 69 5.78 -16.15 1.78
C VAL A 69 5.81 -17.67 1.95
N PHE A 70 4.96 -18.40 1.23
CA PHE A 70 4.91 -19.86 1.28
C PHE A 70 6.23 -20.50 0.83
N TRP A 71 6.83 -20.05 -0.27
CA TRP A 71 8.09 -20.59 -0.77
C TRP A 71 9.31 -20.19 0.07
N TYR A 72 9.30 -19.00 0.65
CA TYR A 72 10.40 -18.47 1.44
C TYR A 72 10.19 -18.63 2.95
N SER A 73 9.56 -19.74 3.37
CA SER A 73 9.04 -19.90 4.75
C SER A 73 10.10 -19.73 5.87
N ARG A 74 11.37 -19.92 5.51
CA ARG A 74 12.52 -19.77 6.42
C ARG A 74 12.76 -18.32 6.88
N PHE A 75 12.14 -17.33 6.24
CA PHE A 75 12.33 -15.89 6.53
C PHE A 75 11.12 -15.23 7.22
N LEU A 76 10.11 -16.00 7.68
CA LEU A 76 8.95 -15.45 8.40
C LEU A 76 9.37 -14.91 9.78
N THR A 77 9.71 -13.63 9.78
CA THR A 77 10.15 -12.86 10.94
C THR A 77 9.30 -11.60 11.05
N LEU A 78 9.11 -11.12 12.27
CA LEU A 78 8.44 -9.84 12.50
C LEU A 78 9.19 -8.67 11.88
N GLY A 79 10.51 -8.82 11.66
CA GLY A 79 11.30 -7.88 10.89
C GLY A 79 10.83 -7.77 9.44
N LEU A 80 10.45 -8.88 8.78
CA LEU A 80 9.89 -8.83 7.43
C LEU A 80 8.59 -8.03 7.39
N LEU A 81 7.67 -8.28 8.34
CA LEU A 81 6.43 -7.51 8.44
C LEU A 81 6.72 -6.01 8.65
N PHE A 82 7.66 -5.68 9.55
CA PHE A 82 8.11 -4.29 9.73
C PHE A 82 8.59 -3.65 8.42
N TYR A 83 9.43 -4.34 7.64
CA TYR A 83 9.92 -3.81 6.38
C TYR A 83 8.82 -3.66 5.33
N VAL A 84 7.89 -4.61 5.25
CA VAL A 84 6.73 -4.54 4.34
C VAL A 84 5.89 -3.30 4.65
N GLU A 85 5.51 -3.09 5.92
CA GLU A 85 4.73 -1.92 6.35
C GLU A 85 5.47 -0.60 6.11
N LEU A 86 6.79 -0.58 6.35
CA LEU A 86 7.61 0.59 6.10
C LEU A 86 7.69 0.91 4.60
N VAL A 87 7.86 -0.10 3.74
CA VAL A 87 7.87 0.10 2.28
C VAL A 87 6.49 0.51 1.77
N LEU A 88 5.41 -0.09 2.28
CA LEU A 88 4.03 0.30 1.97
C LEU A 88 3.74 1.75 2.35
N SER A 89 4.26 2.21 3.49
CA SER A 89 4.13 3.62 3.89
C SER A 89 4.79 4.62 2.93
N VAL A 90 5.78 4.16 2.16
CA VAL A 90 6.47 4.97 1.15
C VAL A 90 5.80 4.81 -0.21
N LEU A 91 5.51 3.59 -0.64
CA LEU A 91 4.89 3.33 -1.95
C LEU A 91 3.46 3.87 -2.00
N GLY A 92 2.68 3.69 -0.94
CA GLY A 92 1.33 4.24 -0.83
C GLY A 92 1.32 5.76 -0.96
N LEU A 93 2.33 6.43 -0.39
CA LEU A 93 2.48 7.88 -0.46
C LEU A 93 2.81 8.34 -1.88
N LEU A 94 3.69 7.60 -2.57
CA LEU A 94 4.16 7.94 -3.92
C LEU A 94 3.17 7.55 -5.03
N ALA A 95 2.29 6.59 -4.78
CA ALA A 95 1.49 5.98 -5.84
C ALA A 95 0.53 6.95 -6.57
N PRO A 96 -0.20 7.88 -5.90
CA PRO A 96 -1.01 8.86 -6.61
C PRO A 96 -0.17 9.77 -7.49
N PHE A 97 1.00 10.21 -6.99
CA PHE A 97 1.92 11.06 -7.76
C PHE A 97 2.49 10.32 -8.96
N TRP A 98 2.77 9.03 -8.84
CA TRP A 98 3.21 8.19 -9.96
C TRP A 98 2.17 8.15 -11.08
N ILE A 99 0.90 7.93 -10.74
CA ILE A 99 -0.20 7.88 -11.72
C ILE A 99 -0.41 9.26 -12.36
N LEU A 100 -0.47 10.32 -11.56
CA LEU A 100 -0.67 11.69 -12.07
C LEU A 100 0.50 12.15 -12.95
N PHE A 101 1.74 11.84 -12.56
CA PHE A 101 2.91 12.16 -13.35
C PHE A 101 2.96 11.36 -14.67
N GLY A 102 2.55 10.08 -14.63
CA GLY A 102 2.38 9.29 -15.84
C GLY A 102 1.39 9.92 -16.80
N ASP A 103 0.24 10.37 -16.28
CA ASP A 103 -0.81 11.00 -17.08
C ASP A 103 -0.31 12.28 -17.75
N PHE A 104 0.40 13.12 -16.99
CA PHE A 104 1.02 14.34 -17.49
C PHE A 104 2.05 14.09 -18.61
N ILE A 105 2.91 13.08 -18.45
CA ILE A 105 3.85 12.70 -19.52
C ILE A 105 3.07 12.25 -20.76
N PHE A 106 2.05 11.43 -20.58
CA PHE A 106 1.28 10.92 -21.71
C PHE A 106 0.56 12.05 -22.47
N SER A 107 -0.12 12.96 -21.77
CA SER A 107 -0.79 14.09 -22.40
C SER A 107 0.20 15.01 -23.12
N SER A 108 1.34 15.32 -22.50
CA SER A 108 2.37 16.21 -23.08
C SER A 108 3.03 15.63 -24.33
N PHE A 109 3.29 14.32 -24.37
CA PHE A 109 3.95 13.67 -25.51
C PHE A 109 2.97 13.29 -26.62
N PHE A 110 1.74 12.86 -26.29
CA PHE A 110 0.79 12.34 -27.27
C PHE A 110 -0.25 13.35 -27.77
N ALA A 111 -0.46 14.48 -27.09
CA ALA A 111 -1.25 15.58 -27.67
C ALA A 111 -0.58 16.20 -28.90
N ILE A 112 0.73 15.98 -29.09
CA ILE A 112 1.52 16.46 -30.24
C ILE A 112 1.38 15.50 -31.45
N GLU A 113 0.89 14.27 -31.24
CA GLU A 113 0.95 13.16 -32.20
C GLU A 113 -0.41 12.71 -32.76
N GLU A 114 -1.35 13.63 -33.00
CA GLU A 114 -2.57 13.31 -33.77
C GLU A 114 -2.27 12.85 -35.23
N LYS A 115 -1.00 12.85 -35.64
CA LYS A 115 -0.54 12.53 -37.01
C LYS A 115 0.39 11.32 -37.15
N THR A 116 0.81 10.67 -36.07
CA THR A 116 1.74 9.52 -36.16
C THR A 116 1.09 8.27 -35.60
N ASN A 117 1.16 7.17 -36.36
CA ASN A 117 0.74 5.85 -35.89
C ASN A 117 1.57 5.45 -34.67
N VAL A 118 1.11 5.82 -33.48
CA VAL A 118 1.71 5.39 -32.21
C VAL A 118 1.68 3.87 -32.20
N SER A 119 2.85 3.25 -32.09
CA SER A 119 2.96 1.80 -32.01
C SER A 119 2.16 1.29 -30.81
N ASN A 120 1.34 0.26 -31.02
CA ASN A 120 0.59 -0.43 -29.95
C ASN A 120 1.47 -0.76 -28.74
N ILE A 121 2.76 -1.02 -28.96
CA ILE A 121 3.76 -1.31 -27.93
C ILE A 121 3.89 -0.16 -26.92
N VAL A 122 3.92 1.09 -27.38
CA VAL A 122 4.11 2.25 -26.49
C VAL A 122 2.89 2.44 -25.58
N GLN A 123 1.68 2.22 -26.10
CA GLN A 123 0.45 2.27 -25.32
C GLN A 123 0.43 1.17 -24.24
N TYR A 124 0.86 -0.05 -24.57
CA TYR A 124 0.93 -1.13 -23.58
C TYR A 124 1.98 -0.85 -22.49
N CYS A 125 3.15 -0.31 -22.85
CA CYS A 125 4.17 0.09 -21.88
C CYS A 125 3.65 1.18 -20.93
N PHE A 126 2.92 2.16 -21.46
CA PHE A 126 2.30 3.21 -20.65
C PHE A 126 1.24 2.65 -19.68
N LEU A 127 0.36 1.78 -20.16
CA LEU A 127 -0.63 1.12 -19.31
C LEU A 127 0.04 0.29 -18.20
N PHE A 128 1.12 -0.41 -18.52
CA PHE A 128 1.90 -1.15 -17.54
C PHE A 128 2.52 -0.23 -16.48
N TYR A 129 3.13 0.89 -16.92
CA TYR A 129 3.67 1.91 -16.01
C TYR A 129 2.60 2.43 -15.04
N MET A 130 1.40 2.73 -15.55
CA MET A 130 0.30 3.25 -14.74
C MET A 130 -0.19 2.26 -13.68
N HIS A 131 -0.19 0.96 -13.96
CA HIS A 131 -0.63 -0.08 -13.02
C HIS A 131 0.51 -0.66 -12.18
N PHE A 132 1.75 -0.18 -12.35
CA PHE A 132 2.92 -0.69 -11.63
C PHE A 132 2.73 -0.59 -10.11
N MET A 133 2.21 0.54 -9.62
CA MET A 133 1.97 0.74 -8.18
C MET A 133 0.89 -0.19 -7.64
N THR A 134 -0.15 -0.50 -8.42
CA THR A 134 -1.15 -1.53 -8.08
C THR A 134 -0.52 -2.89 -7.86
N ILE A 135 0.39 -3.29 -8.76
CA ILE A 135 1.08 -4.57 -8.68
C ILE A 135 2.03 -4.60 -7.47
N ALA A 136 2.80 -3.53 -7.28
CA ALA A 136 3.79 -3.44 -6.20
C ALA A 136 3.14 -3.43 -4.81
N ILE A 137 2.10 -2.61 -4.62
CA ILE A 137 1.38 -2.52 -3.34
C ILE A 137 0.60 -3.81 -3.10
N GLY A 138 -0.12 -4.33 -4.10
CA GLY A 138 -0.85 -5.59 -3.97
C GLY A 138 0.06 -6.76 -3.60
N PHE A 139 1.26 -6.84 -4.18
CA PHE A 139 2.24 -7.88 -3.84
C PHE A 139 2.72 -7.76 -2.38
N LEU A 140 3.02 -6.55 -1.92
CA LEU A 140 3.45 -6.33 -0.53
C LEU A 140 2.33 -6.61 0.47
N SER A 141 1.10 -6.18 0.20
CA SER A 141 -0.06 -6.51 1.05
C SER A 141 -0.36 -8.01 1.07
N GLY A 142 -0.10 -8.72 -0.03
CA GLY A 142 -0.20 -10.19 -0.10
C GLY A 142 0.75 -10.93 0.84
N ILE A 143 1.82 -10.29 1.30
CA ILE A 143 2.79 -10.88 2.24
C ILE A 143 2.27 -10.80 3.69
N GLU A 144 1.43 -9.82 4.03
CA GLU A 144 1.01 -9.51 5.41
C GLU A 144 0.18 -10.62 6.05
N LEU A 145 -0.88 -11.06 5.36
CA LEU A 145 -1.86 -11.99 5.92
C LEU A 145 -1.25 -13.36 6.27
N PRO A 146 -0.46 -14.03 5.39
CA PRO A 146 0.21 -15.28 5.73
C PRO A 146 1.21 -15.13 6.88
N LEU A 147 1.93 -14.01 6.96
CA LEU A 147 2.85 -13.73 8.07
C LEU A 147 2.10 -13.67 9.41
N LEU A 148 0.99 -12.92 9.45
CA LEU A 148 0.18 -12.75 10.65
C LEU A 148 -0.49 -14.07 11.09
N MET A 149 -0.97 -14.87 10.13
CA MET A 149 -1.47 -16.21 10.42
C MET A 149 -0.40 -17.14 11.01
N GLU A 150 0.82 -17.13 10.46
CA GLU A 150 1.93 -17.91 10.98
C GLU A 150 2.32 -17.46 12.40
N PHE A 151 2.42 -16.16 12.66
CA PHE A 151 2.71 -15.66 14.00
C PHE A 151 1.61 -16.05 15.00
N GLY A 152 0.35 -15.97 14.58
CA GLY A 152 -0.79 -16.44 15.38
C GLY A 152 -0.70 -17.93 15.72
N ASN A 153 -0.40 -18.79 14.75
CA ASN A 153 -0.29 -20.24 14.95
C ASN A 153 0.85 -20.62 15.90
N ARG A 154 1.93 -19.84 15.96
CA ARG A 154 3.04 -20.04 16.92
C ARG A 154 2.67 -19.69 18.36
N LEU A 155 1.59 -18.95 18.58
CA LEU A 155 1.14 -18.42 19.88
C LEU A 155 0.02 -19.25 20.54
N GLU A 156 0.04 -20.57 20.38
CA GLU A 156 -0.70 -21.51 21.26
C GLU A 156 -2.11 -21.99 20.78
N ASN A 157 -2.56 -21.77 19.53
CA ASN A 157 -3.77 -22.46 19.02
C ASN A 157 -3.97 -22.50 17.48
N LYS A 158 -4.43 -23.65 16.94
CA LYS A 158 -4.78 -23.84 15.51
C LYS A 158 -5.95 -22.96 15.01
N SER A 159 -6.75 -22.40 15.93
CA SER A 159 -7.90 -21.54 15.61
C SER A 159 -7.53 -20.08 15.34
N ILE A 160 -6.32 -19.64 15.68
CA ILE A 160 -5.94 -18.22 15.55
C ILE A 160 -5.89 -17.79 14.08
N ALA A 161 -5.46 -18.66 13.16
CA ALA A 161 -5.47 -18.35 11.73
C ALA A 161 -6.87 -18.03 11.19
N MET A 162 -7.91 -18.76 11.65
CA MET A 162 -9.29 -18.46 11.27
C MET A 162 -9.79 -17.15 11.86
N ASN A 163 -9.38 -16.81 13.09
CA ASN A 163 -9.69 -15.52 13.69
C ASN A 163 -8.99 -14.37 12.93
N VAL A 164 -7.74 -14.55 12.54
CA VAL A 164 -7.00 -13.59 11.70
C VAL A 164 -7.72 -13.38 10.37
N LEU A 165 -8.12 -14.46 9.70
CA LEU A 165 -8.90 -14.37 8.45
C LEU A 165 -10.24 -13.65 8.65
N ALA A 166 -10.95 -13.92 9.74
CA ALA A 166 -12.21 -13.26 10.05
C ALA A 166 -12.02 -11.74 10.29
N ILE A 167 -10.96 -11.35 11.01
CA ILE A 167 -10.61 -9.95 11.25
C ILE A 167 -10.25 -9.26 9.93
N ASP A 168 -9.47 -9.93 9.08
CA ASP A 168 -9.10 -9.42 7.75
C ASP A 168 -10.35 -9.08 6.91
N PHE A 169 -11.33 -9.99 6.84
CA PHE A 169 -12.59 -9.71 6.13
C PHE A 169 -13.42 -8.60 6.76
N ILE A 170 -13.50 -8.54 8.10
CA ILE A 170 -14.24 -7.48 8.81
C ILE A 170 -13.65 -6.11 8.50
N PHE A 171 -12.33 -5.96 8.60
CA PHE A 171 -11.67 -4.67 8.39
C PHE A 171 -11.52 -4.31 6.91
N THR A 172 -11.43 -5.29 6.01
CA THR A 172 -11.57 -5.09 4.56
C THR A 172 -12.96 -4.54 4.22
N CYS A 173 -14.03 -5.10 4.80
CA CYS A 173 -15.38 -4.57 4.63
C CYS A 173 -15.53 -3.17 5.23
N ALA A 174 -14.99 -2.95 6.43
CA ALA A 174 -15.01 -1.63 7.06
C ALA A 174 -14.28 -0.59 6.20
N GLY A 175 -13.08 -0.91 5.69
CA GLY A 175 -12.29 -0.03 4.84
C GLY A 175 -12.96 0.25 3.49
N SER A 176 -13.60 -0.74 2.86
CA SER A 176 -14.26 -0.55 1.57
C SER A 176 -15.47 0.39 1.64
N VAL A 177 -16.15 0.46 2.79
CA VAL A 177 -17.24 1.41 3.05
C VAL A 177 -16.69 2.76 3.56
N PHE A 178 -15.70 2.72 4.45
CA PHE A 178 -15.13 3.92 5.06
C PHE A 178 -14.38 4.78 4.05
N PHE A 179 -13.71 4.16 3.08
CA PHE A 179 -12.99 4.88 2.03
C PHE A 179 -13.89 5.83 1.24
N PRO A 180 -14.93 5.38 0.51
CA PRO A 180 -15.75 6.27 -0.31
C PRO A 180 -16.57 7.25 0.53
N LEU A 181 -17.05 6.86 1.72
CA LEU A 181 -17.93 7.69 2.55
C LEU A 181 -17.19 8.74 3.37
N PHE A 182 -15.94 8.47 3.76
CA PHE A 182 -15.18 9.36 4.64
C PHE A 182 -13.87 9.81 4.02
N ILE A 183 -12.95 8.87 3.74
CA ILE A 183 -11.60 9.24 3.31
C ILE A 183 -11.65 10.02 1.99
N TYR A 184 -12.26 9.44 0.96
CA TYR A 184 -12.37 10.07 -0.33
C TYR A 184 -13.31 11.28 -0.32
N ALA A 185 -14.47 11.18 0.34
CA ALA A 185 -15.46 12.26 0.35
C ALA A 185 -14.98 13.54 1.05
N TYR A 186 -14.31 13.44 2.20
CA TYR A 186 -13.86 14.62 2.96
C TYR A 186 -12.42 15.03 2.62
N PHE A 187 -11.54 14.06 2.36
CA PHE A 187 -10.12 14.32 2.19
C PHE A 187 -9.66 14.20 0.74
N GLY A 188 -10.33 13.45 -0.15
CA GLY A 188 -9.90 13.22 -1.53
C GLY A 188 -8.73 12.24 -1.66
N LEU A 189 -8.19 12.09 -2.89
CA LEU A 189 -7.22 11.03 -3.21
C LEU A 189 -5.85 11.23 -2.58
N ILE A 190 -5.28 12.42 -2.70
CA ILE A 190 -3.91 12.70 -2.24
C ILE A 190 -3.85 12.55 -0.72
N GLN A 191 -4.71 13.25 0.00
CA GLN A 191 -4.79 13.16 1.46
C GLN A 191 -5.17 11.75 1.91
N GLY A 192 -6.08 11.08 1.20
CA GLY A 192 -6.42 9.69 1.49
C GLY A 192 -5.20 8.78 1.43
N ALA A 193 -4.32 8.96 0.44
CA ALA A 193 -3.09 8.20 0.33
C ALA A 193 -2.13 8.50 1.49
N VAL A 194 -1.96 9.78 1.85
CA VAL A 194 -1.11 10.17 2.98
C VAL A 194 -1.64 9.60 4.30
N ILE A 195 -2.96 9.63 4.54
CA ILE A 195 -3.60 9.06 5.74
C ILE A 195 -3.32 7.55 5.81
N THR A 196 -3.59 6.82 4.73
CA THR A 196 -3.37 5.37 4.68
C THR A 196 -1.90 5.01 4.87
N SER A 197 -0.99 5.74 4.22
CA SER A 197 0.46 5.57 4.38
C SER A 197 0.95 5.89 5.79
N THR A 198 0.32 6.85 6.47
CA THR A 198 0.59 7.14 7.88
C THR A 198 0.14 5.98 8.78
N LEU A 199 -0.99 5.33 8.45
CA LEU A 199 -1.44 4.14 9.18
C LEU A 199 -0.48 2.95 9.01
N ASN A 200 0.05 2.71 7.80
CA ASN A 200 1.12 1.69 7.61
C ASN A 200 2.39 2.06 8.38
N LEU A 201 2.81 3.33 8.38
CA LEU A 201 3.98 3.76 9.14
C LEU A 201 3.76 3.60 10.66
N PHE A 202 2.55 3.89 11.14
CA PHE A 202 2.15 3.66 12.51
C PHE A 202 2.19 2.16 12.86
N LEU A 203 1.69 1.30 11.97
CA LEU A 203 1.77 -0.15 12.15
C LEU A 203 3.22 -0.63 12.17
N ALA A 204 4.08 -0.15 11.26
CA ALA A 204 5.52 -0.41 11.28
C ALA A 204 6.14 -0.01 12.62
N PHE A 205 5.80 1.16 13.16
CA PHE A 205 6.27 1.61 14.47
C PHE A 205 5.79 0.69 15.61
N CYS A 206 4.53 0.25 15.60
CA CYS A 206 4.01 -0.70 16.58
C CYS A 206 4.72 -2.06 16.53
N ILE A 207 5.05 -2.55 15.33
CA ILE A 207 5.83 -3.77 15.14
C ILE A 207 7.26 -3.56 15.64
N LEU A 208 7.89 -2.42 15.32
CA LEU A 208 9.24 -2.09 15.79
C LEU A 208 9.35 -2.11 17.31
N ARG A 209 8.31 -1.67 18.03
CA ARG A 209 8.26 -1.76 19.51
C ARG A 209 8.21 -3.19 20.04
N SER A 210 7.82 -4.15 19.22
CA SER A 210 7.80 -5.59 19.54
C SER A 210 9.13 -6.28 19.17
N LEU A 211 10.01 -5.58 18.45
CA LEU A 211 11.35 -6.01 18.10
C LEU A 211 12.38 -5.49 19.12
N SER A 212 13.60 -6.02 19.08
CA SER A 212 14.73 -5.45 19.83
C SER A 212 14.98 -4.00 19.43
N PHE A 213 15.29 -3.14 20.40
CA PHE A 213 15.50 -1.72 20.16
C PHE A 213 16.53 -1.47 19.05
N ASN A 214 16.13 -0.72 18.02
CA ASN A 214 16.99 -0.33 16.91
C ASN A 214 16.84 1.18 16.66
N PHE A 215 17.86 1.93 17.06
CA PHE A 215 17.86 3.39 16.97
C PHE A 215 17.73 3.91 15.54
N MET A 216 18.36 3.22 14.57
CA MET A 216 18.31 3.62 13.16
C MET A 216 16.89 3.44 12.59
N ALA A 217 16.25 2.31 12.90
CA ALA A 217 14.87 2.06 12.50
C ALA A 217 13.90 3.10 13.10
N LEU A 218 14.11 3.48 14.36
CA LEU A 218 13.32 4.54 15.01
C LEU A 218 13.49 5.90 14.33
N LEU A 219 14.73 6.26 13.96
CA LEU A 219 15.04 7.48 13.21
C LEU A 219 14.39 7.51 11.82
N ILE A 220 14.37 6.38 11.12
CA ILE A 220 13.70 6.26 9.82
C ILE A 220 12.19 6.42 9.99
N CYS A 221 11.59 5.75 10.97
CA CYS A 221 10.15 5.90 11.24
C CYS A 221 9.80 7.35 11.62
N SER A 222 10.60 8.02 12.45
CA SER A 222 10.32 9.39 12.87
C SER A 222 10.52 10.39 11.72
N SER A 223 11.53 10.21 10.87
CA SER A 223 11.74 11.09 9.72
C SER A 223 10.62 10.95 8.68
N LEU A 224 10.19 9.73 8.36
CA LEU A 224 9.06 9.48 7.48
C LEU A 224 7.76 10.05 8.05
N ALA A 225 7.55 9.95 9.36
CA ALA A 225 6.37 10.51 10.02
C ALA A 225 6.36 12.04 9.91
N CYS A 226 7.49 12.70 10.13
CA CYS A 226 7.61 14.15 9.91
C CYS A 226 7.29 14.53 8.46
N ILE A 227 7.82 13.79 7.48
CA ILE A 227 7.55 14.04 6.06
C ILE A 227 6.06 13.90 5.75
N GLN A 228 5.41 12.83 6.22
CA GLN A 228 3.98 12.60 5.98
C GLN A 228 3.10 13.66 6.66
N ILE A 229 3.44 14.10 7.88
CA ILE A 229 2.75 15.19 8.57
C ILE A 229 2.88 16.50 7.79
N ILE A 230 4.09 16.83 7.31
CA ILE A 230 4.30 18.01 6.47
C ILE A 230 3.44 17.92 5.20
N LEU A 231 3.44 16.77 4.52
CA LEU A 231 2.62 16.56 3.32
C LEU A 231 1.12 16.68 3.60
N LEU A 232 0.63 16.23 4.76
CA LEU A 232 -0.77 16.47 5.17
C LEU A 232 -1.08 17.96 5.32
N ILE A 233 -0.19 18.71 5.99
CA ILE A 233 -0.38 20.15 6.22
C ILE A 233 -0.40 20.91 4.89
N PHE A 234 0.48 20.56 3.95
CA PHE A 234 0.57 21.22 2.64
C PHE A 234 -0.31 20.58 1.55
N SER A 235 -1.19 19.64 1.92
CA SER A 235 -1.95 18.85 0.95
C SER A 235 -2.90 19.66 0.07
N GLU A 236 -3.52 20.72 0.62
CA GLU A 236 -4.35 21.67 -0.15
C GLU A 236 -3.51 22.40 -1.20
N SER A 237 -2.35 22.95 -0.80
CA SER A 237 -1.44 23.63 -1.73
C SER A 237 -0.90 22.70 -2.82
N ILE A 238 -0.65 21.43 -2.49
CA ILE A 238 -0.24 20.41 -3.46
C ILE A 238 -1.39 20.12 -4.43
N ARG A 239 -2.63 19.99 -3.95
CA ARG A 239 -3.81 19.78 -4.79
C ARG A 239 -4.02 20.96 -5.74
N ASP A 240 -3.92 22.18 -5.25
CA ASP A 240 -4.05 23.39 -6.06
C ASP A 240 -2.95 23.45 -7.13
N ALA A 241 -1.70 23.17 -6.77
CA ALA A 241 -0.59 23.11 -7.72
C ALA A 241 -0.80 22.04 -8.79
N ILE A 242 -1.27 20.86 -8.42
CA ILE A 242 -1.59 19.78 -9.36
C ILE A 242 -2.75 20.18 -10.28
N SER A 243 -3.80 20.82 -9.75
CA SER A 243 -4.92 21.29 -10.56
C SER A 243 -4.49 22.34 -11.59
N LEU A 244 -3.57 23.24 -11.22
CA LEU A 244 -2.99 24.21 -12.14
C LEU A 244 -2.12 23.54 -13.22
N PHE A 245 -1.44 22.44 -12.89
CA PHE A 245 -0.59 21.69 -13.81
C PHE A 245 -1.35 20.76 -14.77
N ILE A 246 -2.54 20.27 -14.39
CA ILE A 246 -3.35 19.36 -15.22
C ILE A 246 -4.29 20.14 -16.16
N PHE A 247 -4.74 21.33 -15.76
CA PHE A 247 -5.68 22.16 -16.54
C PHE A 247 -5.02 23.35 -17.26
N SER A 248 -3.69 23.47 -17.27
CA SER A 248 -2.93 24.42 -18.11
C SER A 248 -2.48 23.78 -19.42
#